data_AF-A0A564ZSY3-F1
#
_entry.id   AF-A0A564ZSY3-F1
#
_cell.length_a   1.000
_cell.length_b   1.000
_cell.length_c   1.000
_cell.angle_alpha   90.00
_cell.angle_beta   90.00
_cell.angle_gamma   90.00
#
_symmetry.space_group_name_H-M   'P 1'
#
loop_
_entity.id
_entity.type
_entity.pdbx_description
1 polymer ?
#
loop_
_entity_poly.entity_id
_entity_poly.type
_entity_poly.pdbx_seq_one_letter_code
_entity_poly.pdbx_strand_id
1 'polypeptide(L)'
;MKVTKVLVTLAVLVALNLLTPCTCKNLFLEKVKAKLDAFDKNMKKKDFKKKVLISSAILGAAILANVLAGIGYYSYKKKEQRHHEMNDHSEDCKMHAAANKHAKLTKEIMEKVNRMSEKNMAKSFNSGKPDYPKLKDIMLSMENEVKKRNANFDKYHISDMSYDVFRNLYHISELWKKNPSLIPNSK
;
A
#
# COMPACT_ATOMS: atom_id res chain seq x y z
N MET A 1 -11.57 -22.33 -8.76
CA MET A 1 -10.73 -22.86 -7.67
C MET A 1 -11.67 -23.24 -6.53
N LYS A 2 -11.77 -24.52 -6.12
CA LYS A 2 -12.73 -24.95 -5.09
C LYS A 2 -12.38 -24.27 -3.75
N VAL A 3 -13.38 -23.78 -3.01
CA VAL A 3 -13.22 -23.06 -1.72
C VAL A 3 -12.36 -23.86 -0.72
N THR A 4 -12.45 -25.18 -0.78
CA THR A 4 -11.61 -26.10 0.01
C THR A 4 -10.11 -25.91 -0.23
N LYS A 5 -9.67 -25.62 -1.46
CA LYS A 5 -8.26 -25.34 -1.74
C LYS A 5 -7.80 -24.04 -1.07
N VAL A 6 -8.64 -23.01 -1.06
CA VAL A 6 -8.32 -21.69 -0.46
C VAL A 6 -8.20 -21.81 1.07
N LEU A 7 -9.12 -22.54 1.70
CA LEU A 7 -9.07 -22.80 3.15
C LEU A 7 -7.84 -23.60 3.56
N VAL A 8 -7.45 -24.60 2.78
CA VAL A 8 -6.22 -25.39 3.02
C VAL A 8 -4.98 -24.51 2.88
N THR A 9 -4.90 -23.67 1.84
CA THR A 9 -3.75 -22.75 1.68
C THR A 9 -3.66 -21.74 2.82
N LEU A 10 -4.79 -21.22 3.29
CA LEU A 10 -4.83 -20.29 4.42
C LEU A 10 -4.39 -20.97 5.73
N ALA A 11 -4.85 -22.20 5.98
CA ALA A 11 -4.43 -22.98 7.14
C ALA A 11 -2.93 -23.28 7.11
N VAL A 12 -2.36 -23.60 5.94
CA VAL A 12 -0.92 -23.81 5.74
C VAL A 12 -0.15 -22.52 5.97
N LEU A 13 -0.61 -21.37 5.46
CA LEU A 13 0.01 -20.07 5.69
C LEU A 13 -0.01 -19.67 7.16
N VAL A 14 -1.11 -19.91 7.88
CA VAL A 14 -1.21 -19.64 9.32
C VAL A 14 -0.28 -20.58 10.11
N ALA A 15 -0.23 -21.86 9.75
CA ALA A 15 0.70 -22.81 10.37
C ALA A 15 2.17 -22.41 10.14
N LEU A 16 2.51 -22.02 8.91
CA LEU A 16 3.85 -21.53 8.58
C LEU A 16 4.19 -20.29 9.39
N ASN A 17 3.29 -19.31 9.49
CA ASN A 17 3.50 -18.09 10.29
C ASN A 17 3.61 -18.34 11.80
N LEU A 18 2.93 -19.36 12.33
CA LEU A 18 3.07 -19.78 13.73
C LEU A 18 4.39 -20.51 13.99
N LEU A 19 4.98 -21.12 12.96
CA LEU A 19 6.27 -21.82 13.01
C LEU A 19 7.47 -20.89 12.73
N THR A 20 7.24 -19.62 12.39
CA THR A 20 8.29 -18.62 12.12
C THR A 20 8.86 -17.93 13.38
N PRO A 21 9.16 -18.66 14.47
CA PRO A 21 10.33 -18.32 15.24
C PRO A 21 11.22 -19.55 15.44
N CYS A 22 11.82 -20.05 14.35
CA CYS A 22 12.73 -21.21 14.40
C CYS A 22 14.23 -20.86 14.41
N THR A 23 14.63 -19.68 14.89
CA THR A 23 16.05 -19.41 15.21
C THR A 23 16.28 -18.58 16.48
N CYS A 24 15.32 -18.53 17.41
CA CYS A 24 15.52 -17.92 18.73
C CYS A 24 15.19 -18.87 19.88
N LYS A 25 16.23 -19.59 20.33
CA LYS A 25 16.46 -20.19 21.66
C LYS A 25 15.38 -21.11 22.25
N ASN A 26 15.79 -22.36 22.44
CA ASN A 26 15.14 -23.51 23.10
C ASN A 26 14.25 -23.21 24.33
N LEU A 27 14.46 -22.09 25.04
CA LEU A 27 13.71 -21.73 26.24
C LEU A 27 12.22 -21.36 25.97
N PHE A 28 11.92 -20.79 24.80
CA PHE A 28 10.53 -20.49 24.42
C PHE A 28 9.77 -21.78 24.08
N LEU A 29 10.39 -22.66 23.28
CA LEU A 29 9.84 -23.97 22.96
C LEU A 29 9.64 -24.83 24.22
N GLU A 30 10.55 -24.78 25.18
CA GLU A 30 10.42 -25.51 26.44
C GLU A 30 9.27 -24.99 27.31
N LYS A 31 9.09 -23.65 27.40
CA LYS A 31 7.93 -23.04 28.08
C LYS A 31 6.61 -23.34 27.37
N VAL A 32 6.59 -23.33 26.03
CA VAL A 32 5.42 -23.69 25.23
C VAL A 32 5.10 -25.18 25.41
N LYS A 33 6.11 -26.05 25.38
CA LYS A 33 5.98 -27.50 25.60
C LYS A 33 5.43 -27.79 27.00
N ALA A 34 5.97 -27.16 28.04
CA ALA A 34 5.45 -27.33 29.41
C ALA A 34 3.99 -26.88 29.55
N LYS A 35 3.60 -25.79 28.86
CA LYS A 35 2.20 -25.35 28.81
C LYS A 35 1.31 -26.28 27.98
N LEU A 36 1.82 -26.83 26.88
CA LEU A 36 1.11 -27.83 26.07
C LEU A 36 0.90 -29.11 26.85
N ASP A 37 1.91 -29.60 27.56
CA ASP A 37 1.84 -30.80 28.39
C ASP A 37 0.86 -30.61 29.56
N ALA A 38 0.86 -29.43 30.19
CA ALA A 38 -0.12 -29.08 31.21
C ALA A 38 -1.55 -28.99 30.63
N PHE A 39 -1.70 -28.45 29.43
CA PHE A 39 -2.97 -28.41 28.72
C PHE A 39 -3.47 -29.82 28.38
N ASP A 40 -2.61 -30.69 27.85
CA ASP A 40 -2.94 -32.08 27.50
C ASP A 40 -3.34 -32.89 28.74
N LYS A 41 -2.58 -32.77 29.84
CA LYS A 41 -2.95 -33.35 31.14
C LYS A 41 -4.30 -32.86 31.64
N ASN A 42 -4.62 -31.57 31.45
CA ASN A 42 -5.92 -31.02 31.81
C ASN A 42 -7.03 -31.45 30.84
N MET A 43 -6.72 -31.70 29.57
CA MET A 43 -7.67 -32.20 28.57
C MET A 43 -8.18 -33.62 28.88
N LYS A 44 -7.44 -34.39 29.69
CA LYS A 44 -7.91 -35.68 30.25
C LYS A 44 -8.99 -35.51 31.32
N LYS A 45 -9.12 -34.32 31.94
CA LYS A 45 -10.19 -34.02 32.90
C LYS A 45 -11.48 -33.70 32.15
N LYS A 46 -12.56 -34.43 32.47
CA LYS A 46 -13.86 -34.35 31.78
C LYS A 46 -14.44 -32.94 31.74
N ASP A 47 -14.34 -32.19 32.84
CA ASP A 47 -14.91 -30.84 32.93
C ASP A 47 -14.12 -29.79 32.15
N PHE A 48 -12.79 -29.92 32.13
CA PHE A 48 -11.94 -29.05 31.31
C PHE A 48 -12.14 -29.34 29.81
N LYS A 49 -12.21 -30.62 29.42
CA LYS A 49 -12.52 -31.04 28.05
C LYS A 49 -13.85 -30.47 27.55
N LYS A 50 -14.91 -30.56 28.36
CA LYS A 50 -16.22 -29.97 28.02
C LYS A 50 -16.14 -28.46 27.81
N LYS A 51 -15.46 -27.72 28.71
CA LYS A 51 -15.28 -26.27 28.60
C LYS A 51 -14.52 -25.88 27.33
N VAL A 52 -13.43 -26.59 27.03
CA VAL A 52 -12.63 -26.35 25.80
C VAL A 52 -13.49 -26.60 24.56
N LEU A 53 -14.22 -27.73 24.49
CA LEU A 53 -15.08 -28.04 23.35
C LEU A 53 -16.17 -26.98 23.13
N ILE A 54 -16.83 -26.53 24.19
CA ILE A 54 -17.84 -25.47 24.12
C ILE A 54 -17.22 -24.16 23.64
N SER A 55 -16.07 -23.76 24.20
CA SER A 55 -15.38 -22.54 23.77
C SER A 55 -14.93 -22.59 22.31
N SER A 56 -14.42 -23.74 21.85
CA SER A 56 -14.04 -23.93 20.45
C SER A 56 -15.24 -23.93 19.51
N ALA A 57 -16.38 -24.47 19.94
CA ALA A 57 -17.62 -24.47 19.16
C ALA A 57 -18.17 -23.04 19.02
N ILE A 58 -18.16 -22.24 20.10
CA ILE A 58 -18.58 -20.84 20.07
C ILE A 58 -17.66 -20.02 19.15
N LEU A 59 -16.34 -20.20 19.27
CA LEU A 59 -15.37 -19.52 18.41
C LEU A 59 -15.56 -19.91 16.94
N GLY A 60 -15.74 -21.20 16.65
CA GLY A 60 -16.03 -21.69 15.31
C GLY A 60 -17.32 -21.10 14.74
N ALA A 61 -18.41 -21.08 15.54
CA ALA A 61 -19.69 -20.51 15.16
C ALA A 61 -19.59 -18.99 14.88
N ALA A 62 -18.83 -18.25 15.67
CA ALA A 62 -18.60 -16.82 15.47
C ALA A 62 -17.87 -16.55 14.14
N ILE A 63 -16.84 -17.34 13.82
CA ILE A 63 -16.12 -17.22 12.54
C ILE A 63 -17.07 -17.53 11.37
N LEU A 64 -17.84 -18.62 11.45
CA LEU A 64 -18.83 -18.99 10.44
C LEU A 64 -19.90 -17.91 10.24
N ALA A 65 -20.43 -17.34 11.32
CA ALA A 65 -21.42 -16.26 11.25
C ALA A 65 -20.86 -15.02 10.56
N ASN A 66 -19.62 -14.62 10.87
CA ASN A 66 -18.96 -13.49 10.21
C ASN A 66 -18.68 -13.75 8.74
N VAL A 67 -18.27 -14.96 8.37
CA VAL A 67 -18.06 -15.34 6.96
C VAL A 67 -19.39 -15.33 6.19
N LEU A 68 -20.46 -15.87 6.78
CA LEU A 68 -21.79 -15.87 6.16
C LEU A 68 -22.38 -14.47 6.06
N ALA A 69 -22.22 -13.63 7.10
CA ALA A 69 -22.61 -12.23 7.05
C ALA A 69 -21.83 -11.46 5.98
N GLY A 70 -20.52 -11.71 5.85
CA GLY A 70 -19.69 -11.13 4.80
C GLY A 70 -20.12 -11.55 3.39
N ILE A 71 -20.41 -12.85 3.18
CA ILE A 71 -20.91 -13.37 1.89
C ILE A 71 -22.32 -12.83 1.59
N GLY A 72 -23.19 -12.77 2.59
CA GLY A 72 -24.53 -12.21 2.50
C GLY A 72 -24.51 -10.72 2.14
N TYR A 73 -23.70 -9.93 2.85
CA TYR A 73 -23.49 -8.51 2.58
C TYR A 73 -22.89 -8.28 1.19
N TYR A 74 -21.89 -9.06 0.80
CA TYR A 74 -21.31 -8.98 -0.55
C TYR A 74 -22.34 -9.31 -1.64
N SER A 75 -23.17 -10.33 -1.41
CA SER A 75 -24.21 -10.73 -2.37
C SER A 75 -25.36 -9.73 -2.44
N TYR A 76 -25.71 -9.10 -1.31
CA TYR A 76 -26.66 -7.99 -1.25
C TYR A 76 -26.12 -6.77 -2.00
N LYS A 77 -24.90 -6.32 -1.69
CA LYS A 77 -24.23 -5.21 -2.37
C LYS A 77 -24.07 -5.46 -3.87
N LYS A 78 -23.79 -6.70 -4.28
CA LYS A 78 -23.72 -7.09 -5.70
C LYS A 78 -25.08 -7.03 -6.41
N LYS A 79 -26.19 -7.27 -5.71
CA LYS A 79 -27.55 -7.09 -6.26
C LYS A 79 -27.95 -5.62 -6.31
N GLU A 80 -27.58 -4.85 -5.29
CA GLU A 80 -27.77 -3.40 -5.22
C GLU A 80 -26.97 -2.70 -6.33
N GLN A 81 -25.73 -3.13 -6.60
CA GLN A 81 -24.94 -2.67 -7.75
C GLN A 81 -25.61 -2.99 -9.09
N ARG A 82 -26.28 -4.13 -9.27
CA ARG A 82 -27.00 -4.40 -10.53
C ARG A 82 -28.26 -3.54 -10.71
N HIS A 83 -28.91 -3.16 -9.60
CA HIS A 83 -30.04 -2.23 -9.65
C HIS A 83 -29.58 -0.77 -9.81
N HIS A 84 -28.40 -0.42 -9.29
CA HIS A 84 -27.76 0.88 -9.54
C HIS A 84 -27.15 0.98 -10.94
N GLU A 85 -26.49 -0.05 -11.48
CA GLU A 85 -25.89 -0.05 -12.83
C GLU A 85 -26.89 0.30 -13.96
N MET A 86 -28.18 0.02 -13.76
CA MET A 86 -29.23 0.37 -14.72
C MET A 86 -29.63 1.86 -14.67
N ASN A 87 -29.32 2.57 -13.58
CA ASN A 87 -29.51 4.03 -13.41
C ASN A 87 -28.19 4.84 -13.35
N ASP A 88 -27.04 4.24 -13.02
CA ASP A 88 -25.72 4.89 -12.83
C ASP A 88 -24.84 4.95 -14.09
N HIS A 89 -25.20 4.23 -15.15
CA HIS A 89 -24.38 4.18 -16.36
C HIS A 89 -24.14 5.57 -17.02
N SER A 90 -24.91 6.58 -16.64
CA SER A 90 -24.75 7.97 -17.09
C SER A 90 -23.78 8.81 -16.24
N GLU A 91 -23.66 8.55 -14.92
CA GLU A 91 -22.87 9.40 -14.00
C GLU A 91 -21.47 8.83 -13.73
N ASP A 92 -21.34 7.52 -13.54
CA ASP A 92 -20.03 6.87 -13.29
C ASP A 92 -19.06 7.01 -14.48
N CYS A 93 -19.58 7.06 -15.71
CA CYS A 93 -18.78 7.24 -16.92
C CYS A 93 -18.13 8.65 -16.95
N LYS A 94 -18.80 9.66 -16.39
CA LYS A 94 -18.26 11.02 -16.27
C LYS A 94 -17.23 11.14 -15.13
N MET A 95 -17.48 10.47 -14.00
CA MET A 95 -16.58 10.50 -12.84
C MET A 95 -15.27 9.75 -13.11
N HIS A 96 -15.32 8.58 -13.76
CA HIS A 96 -14.11 7.86 -14.20
C HIS A 96 -13.32 8.63 -15.26
N ALA A 97 -13.98 9.31 -16.19
CA ALA A 97 -13.32 10.18 -17.16
C ALA A 97 -12.65 11.39 -16.49
N ALA A 98 -13.28 11.99 -15.48
CA ALA A 98 -12.71 13.11 -14.71
C ALA A 98 -11.52 12.67 -13.84
N ALA A 99 -11.60 11.53 -13.16
CA ALA A 99 -10.49 10.98 -12.37
C ALA A 99 -9.29 10.62 -13.25
N ASN A 100 -9.51 10.02 -14.42
CA ASN A 100 -8.44 9.75 -15.39
C ASN A 100 -7.81 11.03 -15.95
N LYS A 101 -8.60 12.09 -16.18
CA LYS A 101 -8.08 13.40 -16.59
C LYS A 101 -7.24 14.05 -15.48
N HIS A 102 -7.70 13.98 -14.23
CA HIS A 102 -6.97 14.52 -13.07
C HIS A 102 -5.64 13.80 -12.83
N ALA A 103 -5.65 12.46 -12.88
CA ALA A 103 -4.43 11.65 -12.75
C ALA A 103 -3.44 11.91 -13.90
N LYS A 104 -3.94 12.03 -15.14
CA LYS A 104 -3.11 12.39 -16.30
C LYS A 104 -2.48 13.77 -16.12
N LEU A 105 -3.28 14.77 -15.72
CA LEU A 105 -2.81 16.12 -15.48
C LEU A 105 -1.75 16.18 -14.35
N THR A 106 -1.99 15.45 -13.25
CA THR A 106 -1.04 15.29 -12.14
C THR A 106 0.31 14.79 -12.66
N LYS A 107 0.30 13.71 -13.43
CA LYS A 107 1.51 13.12 -14.01
C LYS A 107 2.22 14.08 -14.96
N GLU A 108 1.49 14.77 -15.83
CA GLU A 108 2.07 15.75 -16.76
C GLU A 108 2.73 16.93 -16.05
N ILE A 109 2.13 17.42 -14.96
CA ILE A 109 2.69 18.50 -14.15
C ILE A 109 3.99 18.02 -13.48
N MET A 110 3.95 16.87 -12.81
CA MET A 110 5.12 16.28 -12.15
C MET A 110 6.27 16.04 -13.13
N GLU A 111 5.98 15.45 -14.30
CA GLU A 111 6.98 15.16 -15.33
C GLU A 111 7.59 16.46 -15.89
N LYS A 112 6.77 17.50 -16.10
CA LYS A 112 7.23 18.81 -16.58
C LYS A 112 8.18 19.47 -15.58
N VAL A 113 7.80 19.50 -14.30
CA VAL A 113 8.62 20.09 -13.23
C VAL A 113 9.90 19.28 -13.06
N ASN A 114 9.81 17.95 -13.00
CA ASN A 114 10.98 17.07 -12.88
C ASN A 114 11.98 17.29 -14.03
N ARG A 115 11.51 17.26 -15.28
CA ARG A 115 12.38 17.42 -16.46
C ARG A 115 13.02 18.81 -16.53
N MET A 116 12.28 19.86 -16.15
CA MET A 116 12.81 21.22 -16.13
C MET A 116 13.90 21.37 -15.05
N SER A 117 13.62 20.91 -13.84
CA SER A 117 14.54 20.97 -12.72
C SER A 117 15.78 20.11 -12.95
N GLU A 118 15.63 18.90 -13.49
CA GLU A 118 16.75 18.02 -13.86
C GLU A 118 17.65 18.68 -14.91
N LYS A 119 17.05 19.31 -15.94
CA LYS A 119 17.82 20.02 -16.97
C LYS A 119 18.60 21.20 -16.38
N ASN A 120 18.00 21.97 -15.48
CA ASN A 120 18.67 23.10 -14.83
C ASN A 120 19.80 22.61 -13.92
N MET A 121 19.55 21.56 -13.15
CA MET A 121 20.55 20.89 -12.32
C MET A 121 21.71 20.37 -13.16
N ALA A 122 21.45 19.68 -14.27
CA ALA A 122 22.48 19.17 -15.17
C ALA A 122 23.38 20.30 -15.71
N LYS A 123 22.79 21.45 -16.07
CA LYS A 123 23.56 22.63 -16.49
C LYS A 123 24.48 23.14 -15.38
N SER A 124 23.96 23.28 -14.16
CA SER A 124 24.74 23.71 -13.00
C SER A 124 25.91 22.77 -12.72
N PHE A 125 25.66 21.45 -12.73
CA PHE A 125 26.69 20.42 -12.61
C PHE A 125 27.75 20.51 -13.71
N ASN A 126 27.34 20.63 -14.98
CA ASN A 126 28.26 20.76 -16.11
C ASN A 126 29.07 22.06 -16.09
N SER A 127 28.54 23.14 -15.49
CA SER A 127 29.26 24.41 -15.31
C SER A 127 30.28 24.40 -14.17
N GLY A 128 30.47 23.27 -13.47
CA GLY A 128 31.38 23.16 -12.34
C GLY A 128 30.85 23.78 -11.04
N LYS A 129 29.57 24.18 -10.99
CA LYS A 129 28.89 24.71 -9.82
C LYS A 129 27.64 23.88 -9.52
N PRO A 130 27.78 22.68 -8.92
CA PRO A 130 26.66 21.80 -8.65
C PRO A 130 25.59 22.51 -7.81
N ASP A 131 24.36 22.52 -8.32
CA ASP A 131 23.21 23.05 -7.61
C ASP A 131 22.32 21.88 -7.20
N TYR A 132 22.21 21.65 -5.90
CA TYR A 132 21.45 20.53 -5.37
C TYR A 132 19.97 20.93 -5.26
N PRO A 133 19.04 20.00 -5.55
CA PRO A 133 17.62 20.32 -5.49
C PRO A 133 17.23 20.75 -4.08
N LYS A 134 16.42 21.80 -3.97
CA LYS A 134 15.83 22.26 -2.71
C LYS A 134 14.33 22.12 -2.79
N LEU A 135 13.71 21.56 -1.75
CA LEU A 135 12.27 21.33 -1.72
C LEU A 135 11.47 22.63 -1.97
N LYS A 136 11.91 23.75 -1.40
CA LYS A 136 11.27 25.07 -1.58
C LYS A 136 11.17 25.48 -3.07
N ASP A 137 12.24 25.24 -3.83
CA ASP A 137 12.30 25.64 -5.25
C ASP A 137 11.43 24.70 -6.11
N ILE A 138 11.37 23.42 -5.75
CA ILE A 138 10.48 22.44 -6.39
C ILE A 138 9.01 22.77 -6.08
N MET A 139 8.67 23.07 -4.83
CA MET A 139 7.32 23.49 -4.44
C MET A 139 6.88 24.74 -5.20
N LEU A 140 7.75 25.75 -5.30
CA LEU A 140 7.45 26.96 -6.06
C LEU A 140 7.24 26.65 -7.56
N SER A 141 8.08 25.78 -8.14
CA SER A 141 7.93 25.35 -9.54
C SER A 141 6.62 24.58 -9.78
N MET A 142 6.22 23.76 -8.81
CA MET A 142 4.97 23.00 -8.82
C MET A 142 3.76 23.94 -8.76
N GLU A 143 3.76 24.88 -7.81
CA GLU A 143 2.72 25.91 -7.68
C GLU A 143 2.57 26.74 -8.95
N ASN A 144 3.69 27.12 -9.57
CA ASN A 144 3.69 27.89 -10.82
C ASN A 144 3.09 27.08 -11.99
N GLU A 145 3.43 25.80 -12.13
CA GLU A 145 2.89 24.96 -13.21
C GLU A 145 1.40 24.65 -12.99
N VAL A 146 0.96 24.45 -11.74
CA VAL A 146 -0.45 24.30 -11.38
C VAL A 146 -1.25 25.57 -11.74
N LYS A 147 -0.75 26.75 -11.33
CA LYS A 147 -1.37 28.05 -11.65
C LYS A 147 -1.44 28.29 -13.15
N LYS A 148 -0.36 28.01 -13.88
CA LYS A 148 -0.28 28.17 -15.34
C LYS A 148 -1.33 27.35 -16.09
N ARG A 149 -1.67 26.17 -15.56
CA ARG A 149 -2.67 25.26 -16.14
C ARG A 149 -4.09 25.52 -15.64
N ASN A 150 -4.28 26.54 -14.80
CA ASN A 150 -5.55 26.82 -14.13
C ASN A 150 -6.16 25.58 -13.46
N ALA A 151 -5.29 24.75 -12.86
CA ALA A 151 -5.69 23.48 -12.26
C ALA A 151 -5.99 23.67 -10.77
N ASN A 152 -7.06 23.05 -10.29
CA ASN A 152 -7.48 23.17 -8.89
C ASN A 152 -6.86 22.04 -8.04
N PHE A 153 -5.60 22.21 -7.66
CA PHE A 153 -4.93 21.34 -6.70
C PHE A 153 -4.86 22.02 -5.33
N ASP A 154 -5.20 21.29 -4.27
CA ASP A 154 -4.98 21.78 -2.92
C ASP A 154 -3.49 21.76 -2.52
N LYS A 155 -3.18 22.44 -1.42
CA LYS A 155 -1.82 22.56 -0.92
C LYS A 155 -1.20 21.20 -0.54
N TYR A 156 -1.99 20.23 -0.11
CA TYR A 156 -1.49 18.90 0.26
C TYR A 156 -1.06 18.12 -0.98
N HIS A 157 -1.89 18.11 -2.03
CA HIS A 157 -1.55 17.49 -3.31
C HIS A 157 -0.32 18.13 -3.95
N ILE A 158 -0.22 19.47 -3.92
CA ILE A 158 0.98 20.17 -4.40
C ILE A 158 2.21 19.76 -3.61
N SER A 159 2.09 19.66 -2.28
CA SER A 159 3.18 19.23 -1.41
C SER A 159 3.61 17.79 -1.71
N ASP A 160 2.67 16.87 -1.88
CA ASP A 160 2.93 15.45 -2.15
C ASP A 160 3.68 15.28 -3.49
N MET A 161 3.14 15.87 -4.57
CA MET A 161 3.81 15.91 -5.88
C MET A 161 5.21 16.52 -5.80
N SER A 162 5.39 17.58 -5.00
CA SER A 162 6.69 18.25 -4.84
C SER A 162 7.70 17.36 -4.12
N TYR A 163 7.27 16.60 -3.11
CA TYR A 163 8.13 15.65 -2.40
C TYR A 163 8.61 14.52 -3.31
N ASP A 164 7.73 13.98 -4.14
CA ASP A 164 8.08 12.92 -5.09
C ASP A 164 9.14 13.40 -6.10
N VAL A 165 8.91 14.58 -6.70
CA VAL A 165 9.87 15.18 -7.63
C VAL A 165 11.19 15.52 -6.93
N PHE A 166 11.14 16.11 -5.74
CA PHE A 166 12.33 16.43 -4.95
C PHE A 166 13.16 15.17 -4.64
N ARG A 167 12.51 14.10 -4.17
CA ARG A 167 13.17 12.83 -3.85
C ARG A 167 13.86 12.25 -5.08
N ASN A 168 13.17 12.25 -6.23
CA ASN A 168 13.75 11.78 -7.48
C ASN A 168 14.99 12.57 -7.88
N LEU A 169 14.89 13.90 -7.90
CA LEU A 169 16.01 14.79 -8.23
C LEU A 169 17.18 14.65 -7.25
N TYR A 170 16.90 14.48 -5.96
CA TYR A 170 17.93 14.27 -4.95
C TYR A 170 18.71 12.98 -5.23
N HIS A 171 18.02 11.88 -5.53
CA HIS A 171 18.67 10.63 -5.91
C HIS A 171 19.52 10.77 -7.19
N ILE A 172 19.03 11.49 -8.20
CA ILE A 172 19.81 11.79 -9.42
C ILE A 172 21.06 12.60 -9.08
N SER A 173 20.94 13.64 -8.24
CA SER A 173 22.07 14.49 -7.85
C SER A 173 23.18 13.70 -7.14
N GLU A 174 22.81 12.78 -6.25
CA GLU A 174 23.75 11.90 -5.56
C GLU A 174 24.41 10.89 -6.51
N LEU A 175 23.67 10.41 -7.51
CA LEU A 175 24.22 9.53 -8.56
C LEU A 175 25.25 10.26 -9.42
N TRP A 176 24.94 11.48 -9.88
CA TRP A 176 25.84 12.32 -10.68
C TRP A 176 27.08 12.75 -9.91
N LYS A 177 26.95 13.04 -8.62
CA LYS A 177 28.08 13.35 -7.74
C LYS A 177 29.11 12.21 -7.70
N LYS A 178 28.64 10.96 -7.68
CA LYS A 178 29.50 9.76 -7.69
C LYS A 178 29.99 9.41 -9.10
N ASN A 179 29.19 9.70 -10.12
CA ASN A 179 29.44 9.33 -11.51
C ASN A 179 29.18 10.52 -12.45
N PRO A 180 30.14 11.47 -12.57
CA PRO A 180 29.95 12.67 -13.39
C PRO A 180 29.69 12.38 -14.87
N SER A 181 30.12 11.22 -15.39
CA SER A 181 29.87 10.80 -16.77
C SER A 181 28.38 10.55 -17.09
N LEU A 182 27.54 10.40 -16.08
CA LEU A 182 26.09 10.19 -16.24
C LEU A 182 25.31 11.52 -16.35
N ILE A 183 25.98 12.67 -16.19
CA ILE A 183 25.32 13.96 -16.33
C ILE A 183 24.96 14.18 -17.81
N PRO A 184 23.68 14.43 -18.14
CA PRO A 184 23.27 14.68 -19.51
C PRO A 184 23.98 15.92 -20.08
N ASN A 185 24.62 15.75 -21.24
CA ASN A 185 25.20 16.87 -21.97
C ASN A 185 24.09 17.74 -22.56
N SER A 186 24.19 19.05 -22.33
CA SER A 186 23.30 20.05 -22.91
C SER A 186 23.68 20.30 -24.38
N LYS A 187 23.42 19.34 -25.27
CA LYS A 187 23.36 19.62 -26.71
C LYS A 187 21.96 20.12 -27.08
#